data_AF-A0A8J7CJK6-F1
#
_entry.id   AF-A0A8J7CJK6-F1
#
_cell.length_a   1.000
_cell.length_b   1.000
_cell.length_c   1.000
_cell.angle_alpha   90.00
_cell.angle_beta   90.00
_cell.angle_gamma   90.00
#
_symmetry.space_group_name_H-M   'P 1'
#
loop_
_entity.id
_entity.type
_entity.pdbx_description
1 polymer ?
#
loop_
_entity_poly.entity_id
_entity_poly.type
_entity_poly.pdbx_seq_one_letter_code
_entity_poly.pdbx_strand_id
1 'polypeptide(L)'
;AAVIQALGAGQADVAWIPAFAYVLANARFGAEARLQVVRSVDRFSILVTRVGPGEPDRPEDLAGRRVAFPADLAGPLRADLVQLLDERAPGWIEVAVASDVEAVFRLVENRDVEAAASRQVYSAPRDLVGDGRKEMEYRRPGTLRETRIVHTSEQPKPELSNVYYGCVMARSDSGVNRLEDLNGQSFAFSDETSTSGHIFARALLNRSGVTLGHTFFAGGHPNVVQAVRDGKVAGGATFYSPPSAANRKDGTLVGDARFLVLKNMATAEERAKLLDEVRIIALTDPIPNDVCCVRRGFSKSVWERFERSMERFLETPDGRSAYYDLVAGVAAEKCTDADFDEFRTALTEAGVSASRLLEAAEEKNVGVMGVCTDPLLPPYRFFPVTTYVSQEIPLMTGAVDLIVAGSQFVNPSLAEVARDWKVTVVPTDGLTQNADPDAFAQKIVEQAVQAFEMRQNITRDIPMVKESAVMGYSA
;
A
#
# COMPACT_ATOMS: atom_id res chain seq x y z
N ALA A 1 -11.39 8.21 -7.20
CA ALA A 1 -12.13 9.19 -8.02
C ALA A 1 -13.64 9.24 -7.68
N ALA A 2 -14.38 8.14 -7.78
CA ALA A 2 -15.85 8.13 -7.58
C ALA A 2 -16.32 8.75 -6.24
N VAL A 3 -15.69 8.37 -5.12
CA VAL A 3 -16.06 8.91 -3.80
C VAL A 3 -15.81 10.42 -3.68
N ILE A 4 -14.71 10.91 -4.27
CA ILE A 4 -14.37 12.34 -4.29
C ILE A 4 -15.48 13.13 -5.03
N GLN A 5 -15.92 12.62 -6.18
CA GLN A 5 -17.01 13.23 -6.95
C GLN A 5 -18.36 13.12 -6.21
N ALA A 6 -18.65 12.00 -5.55
CA ALA A 6 -19.88 11.83 -4.78
C ALA A 6 -19.97 12.82 -3.61
N LEU A 7 -18.86 13.08 -2.91
CA LEU A 7 -18.78 14.13 -1.88
C LEU A 7 -19.03 15.52 -2.47
N GLY A 8 -18.42 15.82 -3.63
CA GLY A 8 -18.58 17.10 -4.31
C GLY A 8 -19.99 17.36 -4.86
N ALA A 9 -20.63 16.31 -5.38
CA ALA A 9 -22.00 16.36 -5.91
C ALA A 9 -23.08 16.23 -4.83
N GLY A 10 -22.71 16.05 -3.56
CA GLY A 10 -23.65 15.82 -2.46
C GLY A 10 -24.38 14.47 -2.52
N GLN A 11 -23.89 13.52 -3.31
CA GLN A 11 -24.40 12.15 -3.39
C GLN A 11 -23.91 11.27 -2.23
N ALA A 12 -22.81 11.67 -1.58
CA ALA A 12 -22.31 11.08 -0.34
C ALA A 12 -22.11 12.18 0.72
N ASP A 13 -22.56 11.90 1.94
CA ASP A 13 -22.41 12.81 3.08
C ASP A 13 -21.13 12.54 3.88
N VAL A 14 -20.77 11.26 4.02
CA VAL A 14 -19.66 10.75 4.84
C VAL A 14 -18.88 9.72 4.02
N ALA A 15 -17.55 9.74 4.10
CA ALA A 15 -16.70 8.78 3.40
C ALA A 15 -15.44 8.43 4.20
N TRP A 16 -15.08 7.14 4.18
CA TRP A 16 -13.76 6.64 4.59
C TRP A 16 -12.87 6.53 3.36
N ILE A 17 -11.82 7.33 3.31
CA ILE A 17 -10.93 7.40 2.14
C ILE A 17 -9.46 7.56 2.57
N PRO A 18 -8.50 7.12 1.75
CA PRO A 18 -7.07 7.35 2.01
C PRO A 18 -6.71 8.84 2.05
N ALA A 19 -5.64 9.19 2.76
CA ALA A 19 -5.15 10.56 2.92
C ALA A 19 -5.03 11.34 1.60
N PHE A 20 -4.49 10.70 0.55
CA PHE A 20 -4.39 11.32 -0.78
C PHE A 20 -5.75 11.71 -1.35
N ALA A 21 -6.73 10.80 -1.31
CA ALA A 21 -8.07 11.05 -1.79
C ALA A 21 -8.79 12.14 -0.97
N TYR A 22 -8.51 12.23 0.33
CA TYR A 22 -9.02 13.30 1.17
C TYR A 22 -8.43 14.66 0.81
N VAL A 23 -7.11 14.79 0.70
CA VAL A 23 -6.46 16.06 0.31
C VAL A 23 -7.02 16.57 -1.02
N LEU A 24 -7.32 15.65 -1.94
CA LEU A 24 -7.99 15.95 -3.19
C LEU A 24 -9.44 16.41 -3.03
N ALA A 25 -10.24 15.71 -2.23
CA ALA A 25 -11.64 16.08 -1.96
C ALA A 25 -11.75 17.40 -1.21
N ASN A 26 -10.85 17.65 -0.27
CA ASN A 26 -10.71 18.90 0.46
C ASN A 26 -10.37 20.05 -0.50
N ALA A 27 -9.33 19.90 -1.33
CA ALA A 27 -8.91 20.93 -2.28
C ALA A 27 -9.99 21.26 -3.33
N ARG A 28 -10.71 20.26 -3.86
CA ARG A 28 -11.70 20.45 -4.93
C ARG A 28 -13.07 20.87 -4.43
N PHE A 29 -13.54 20.27 -3.35
CA PHE A 29 -14.94 20.37 -2.92
C PHE A 29 -15.09 20.87 -1.48
N GLY A 30 -13.99 21.11 -0.76
CA GLY A 30 -14.03 21.53 0.63
C GLY A 30 -14.52 20.43 1.58
N ALA A 31 -14.23 19.16 1.28
CA ALA A 31 -14.45 18.07 2.23
C ALA A 31 -13.70 18.33 3.55
N GLU A 32 -14.30 17.95 4.67
CA GLU A 32 -13.84 18.25 6.02
C GLU A 32 -13.45 16.95 6.74
N ALA A 33 -12.19 16.83 7.17
CA ALA A 33 -11.73 15.73 8.01
C ALA A 33 -12.47 15.72 9.36
N ARG A 34 -12.76 14.52 9.88
CA ARG A 34 -13.39 14.34 11.18
C ARG A 34 -12.72 13.30 12.04
N LEU A 35 -12.56 12.07 11.52
CA LEU A 35 -11.92 10.99 12.25
C LEU A 35 -10.81 10.37 11.41
N GLN A 36 -9.71 10.01 12.04
CA GLN A 36 -8.62 9.26 11.44
C GLN A 36 -8.65 7.82 11.96
N VAL A 37 -8.35 6.87 11.08
CA VAL A 37 -8.21 5.46 11.45
C VAL A 37 -6.96 5.29 12.32
N VAL A 38 -7.16 4.67 13.48
CA VAL A 38 -6.07 4.29 14.38
C VAL A 38 -5.92 2.78 14.34
N ARG A 39 -4.69 2.32 14.07
CA ARG A 39 -4.30 0.92 14.03
C ARG A 39 -3.59 0.53 15.32
N SER A 40 -3.60 -0.76 15.64
CA SER A 40 -2.78 -1.31 16.73
C SER A 40 -1.50 -1.88 16.15
N VAL A 41 -0.38 -1.56 16.76
CA VAL A 41 0.95 -2.09 16.46
C VAL A 41 1.44 -2.91 17.63
N ASP A 42 1.99 -4.09 17.38
CA ASP A 42 2.60 -4.91 18.42
C ASP A 42 4.08 -4.55 18.56
N ARG A 43 4.44 -3.92 19.68
CA ARG A 43 5.83 -3.61 20.00
C ARG A 43 6.35 -4.43 21.16
N PHE A 44 7.61 -4.79 21.09
CA PHE A 44 8.40 -5.33 22.17
C PHE A 44 9.34 -4.25 22.67
N SER A 45 9.76 -4.37 23.93
CA SER A 45 10.85 -3.58 24.47
C SER A 45 12.10 -4.45 24.52
N ILE A 46 13.22 -3.92 24.03
CA ILE A 46 14.49 -4.64 24.01
C ILE A 46 15.59 -3.88 24.73
N LEU A 47 16.55 -4.65 25.26
CA LEU A 47 17.85 -4.13 25.69
C LEU A 47 18.94 -4.61 24.75
N VAL A 48 19.71 -3.66 24.24
CA VAL A 48 20.81 -3.88 23.31
C VAL A 48 22.12 -3.59 24.02
N THR A 49 23.10 -4.48 23.86
CA THR A 49 24.47 -4.29 24.34
C THR A 49 25.46 -4.53 23.21
N ARG A 50 26.73 -4.19 23.43
CA ARG A 50 27.80 -4.50 22.48
C ARG A 50 28.20 -5.98 22.54
N VAL A 51 28.75 -6.47 21.44
CA VAL A 51 29.40 -7.78 21.35
C VAL A 51 30.89 -7.61 21.61
N GLY A 52 31.43 -8.36 22.57
CA GLY A 52 32.85 -8.34 22.85
C GLY A 52 33.21 -8.86 24.25
N PRO A 53 34.49 -9.13 24.51
CA PRO A 53 34.96 -9.50 25.85
C PRO A 53 34.70 -8.37 26.85
N GLY A 54 34.09 -8.71 28.00
CA GLY A 54 33.79 -7.76 29.07
C GLY A 54 32.57 -6.87 28.84
N GLU A 55 31.92 -6.97 27.66
CA GLU A 55 30.64 -6.32 27.41
C GLU A 55 29.50 -7.09 28.10
N PRO A 56 28.50 -6.40 28.67
CA PRO A 56 27.32 -7.02 29.27
C PRO A 56 26.64 -8.00 28.30
N ASP A 57 26.39 -9.23 28.76
CA ASP A 57 25.72 -10.27 27.94
C ASP A 57 24.33 -10.67 28.45
N ARG A 58 23.95 -10.16 29.62
CA ARG A 58 22.65 -10.34 30.26
C ARG A 58 22.25 -9.07 31.04
N PRO A 59 20.96 -8.87 31.36
CA PRO A 59 20.50 -7.70 32.11
C PRO A 59 21.23 -7.48 33.44
N GLU A 60 21.59 -8.54 34.17
CA GLU A 60 22.28 -8.44 35.47
C GLU A 60 23.61 -7.70 35.41
N ASP A 61 24.31 -7.78 34.29
CA ASP A 61 25.63 -7.16 34.13
C ASP A 61 25.54 -5.63 34.01
N LEU A 62 24.32 -5.08 33.95
CA LEU A 62 24.03 -3.63 33.88
C LEU A 62 23.90 -2.96 35.26
N ALA A 63 24.09 -3.70 36.36
CA ALA A 63 24.08 -3.12 37.70
C ALA A 63 25.12 -1.98 37.83
N GLY A 64 24.69 -0.81 38.29
CA GLY A 64 25.54 0.38 38.39
C GLY A 64 25.96 1.02 37.05
N ARG A 65 25.46 0.51 35.91
CA ARG A 65 25.88 0.93 34.57
C ARG A 65 24.87 1.87 33.90
N ARG A 66 25.29 2.53 32.84
CA ARG A 66 24.49 3.53 32.13
C ARG A 66 23.71 2.89 31.00
N VAL A 67 22.42 3.18 30.93
CA VAL A 67 21.52 2.67 29.88
C VAL A 67 20.87 3.85 29.16
N ALA A 68 21.03 3.94 27.85
CA ALA A 68 20.35 4.94 27.04
C ALA A 68 18.85 4.61 26.90
N PHE A 69 17.98 5.58 27.19
CA PHE A 69 16.52 5.44 27.11
C PHE A 69 15.93 6.48 26.16
N PRO A 70 15.26 6.07 25.07
CA PRO A 70 14.52 6.97 24.20
C PRO A 70 13.43 7.72 24.96
N ALA A 71 13.32 9.04 24.75
CA ALA A 71 12.36 9.89 25.43
C ALA A 71 10.90 9.55 25.09
N ASP A 72 10.68 8.96 23.91
CA ASP A 72 9.38 8.53 23.40
C ASP A 72 9.08 7.04 23.67
N LEU A 73 9.99 6.31 24.31
CA LEU A 73 9.70 5.00 24.88
C LEU A 73 8.90 5.19 26.18
N ALA A 74 7.59 5.01 26.10
CA ALA A 74 6.65 5.32 27.19
C ALA A 74 5.71 4.16 27.54
N GLY A 75 4.89 4.38 28.57
CA GLY A 75 3.80 3.49 28.94
C GLY A 75 4.25 2.07 29.31
N PRO A 76 3.49 1.03 28.93
CA PRO A 76 3.78 -0.35 29.29
C PRO A 76 5.15 -0.86 28.81
N LEU A 77 5.62 -0.41 27.64
CA LEU A 77 6.94 -0.82 27.11
C LEU A 77 8.09 -0.31 27.99
N ARG A 78 8.00 0.94 28.44
CA ARG A 78 8.98 1.52 29.36
C ARG A 78 8.92 0.85 30.72
N ALA A 79 7.70 0.64 31.24
CA ALA A 79 7.49 0.05 32.55
C ALA A 79 8.12 -1.35 32.65
N ASP A 80 7.94 -2.19 31.63
CA ASP A 80 8.53 -3.53 31.58
C ASP A 80 10.08 -3.50 31.68
N LEU A 81 10.75 -2.61 30.93
CA LEU A 81 12.22 -2.52 30.98
C LEU A 81 12.74 -1.93 32.29
N VAL A 82 12.07 -0.91 32.82
CA VAL A 82 12.47 -0.30 34.09
C VAL A 82 12.31 -1.30 35.23
N GLN A 83 11.19 -2.02 35.27
CA GLN A 83 10.99 -3.08 36.27
C GLN A 83 12.09 -4.15 36.17
N LEU A 84 12.39 -4.62 34.96
CA LEU A 84 13.46 -5.58 34.73
C LEU A 84 14.81 -5.09 35.27
N LEU A 85 15.18 -3.84 34.95
CA LEU A 85 16.46 -3.25 35.36
C LEU A 85 16.51 -2.98 36.87
N ASP A 86 15.42 -2.51 37.48
CA ASP A 86 15.35 -2.30 38.92
C ASP A 86 15.51 -3.62 39.70
N GLU A 87 14.93 -4.71 39.19
CA GLU A 87 15.00 -6.04 39.80
C GLU A 87 16.35 -6.73 39.58
N ARG A 88 16.90 -6.66 38.36
CA ARG A 88 18.08 -7.48 37.95
C ARG A 88 19.38 -6.69 37.90
N ALA A 89 19.32 -5.38 37.73
CA ALA A 89 20.47 -4.49 37.52
C ALA A 89 20.46 -3.33 38.53
N PRO A 90 20.53 -3.61 39.84
CA PRO A 90 20.38 -2.59 40.87
C PRO A 90 21.39 -1.44 40.69
N GLY A 91 20.90 -0.21 40.81
CA GLY A 91 21.70 1.00 40.67
C GLY A 91 22.06 1.38 39.23
N TRP A 92 21.42 0.78 38.21
CA TRP A 92 21.52 1.25 36.84
C TRP A 92 21.17 2.74 36.71
N ILE A 93 21.73 3.41 35.69
CA ILE A 93 21.63 4.85 35.50
C ILE A 93 20.99 5.13 34.15
N GLU A 94 19.85 5.80 34.15
CA GLU A 94 19.17 6.22 32.93
C GLU A 94 19.90 7.39 32.26
N VAL A 95 20.06 7.27 30.93
CA VAL A 95 20.55 8.36 30.08
C VAL A 95 19.52 8.64 28.99
N ALA A 96 18.75 9.71 29.18
CA ALA A 96 17.72 10.08 28.22
C ALA A 96 18.33 10.46 26.85
N VAL A 97 17.70 9.98 25.77
CA VAL A 97 18.08 10.27 24.38
C VAL A 97 16.84 10.51 23.52
N ALA A 98 17.02 11.06 22.32
CA ALA A 98 15.90 11.48 21.50
C ALA A 98 15.11 10.34 20.84
N SER A 99 15.74 9.20 20.53
CA SER A 99 15.12 8.10 19.77
C SER A 99 15.85 6.77 19.98
N ASP A 100 15.25 5.68 19.49
CA ASP A 100 15.82 4.33 19.49
C ASP A 100 17.17 4.26 18.76
N VAL A 101 17.29 4.94 17.60
CA VAL A 101 18.54 5.01 16.83
C VAL A 101 19.61 5.79 17.59
N GLU A 102 19.23 6.88 18.26
CA GLU A 102 20.18 7.66 19.07
C GLU A 102 20.66 6.85 20.29
N ALA A 103 19.79 6.03 20.89
CA ALA A 103 20.20 5.13 21.97
C ALA A 103 21.30 4.17 21.50
N VAL A 104 21.11 3.54 20.34
CA VAL A 104 22.11 2.65 19.74
C VAL A 104 23.35 3.42 19.28
N PHE A 105 23.20 4.63 18.75
CA PHE A 105 24.33 5.49 18.38
C PHE A 105 25.25 5.77 19.58
N ARG A 106 24.67 6.14 20.73
CA ARG A 106 25.46 6.36 21.96
C ARG A 106 26.13 5.08 22.45
N LEU A 107 25.49 3.92 22.25
CA LEU A 107 26.06 2.62 22.58
C LEU A 107 27.29 2.27 21.71
N VAL A 108 27.23 2.43 20.39
CA VAL A 108 28.29 1.93 19.48
C VAL A 108 29.32 2.99 19.08
N GLU A 109 28.88 4.23 18.89
CA GLU A 109 29.72 5.32 18.40
C GLU A 109 30.32 6.13 19.56
N ASN A 110 29.48 6.74 20.40
CA ASN A 110 29.99 7.53 21.53
C ASN A 110 30.59 6.67 22.64
N ARG A 111 30.08 5.45 22.80
CA ARG A 111 30.49 4.46 23.82
C ARG A 111 30.44 5.00 25.25
N ASP A 112 29.43 5.81 25.55
CA ASP A 112 29.23 6.46 26.85
C ASP A 112 28.04 5.88 27.65
N VAL A 113 27.50 4.76 27.16
CA VAL A 113 26.51 3.88 27.79
C VAL A 113 26.91 2.42 27.55
N GLU A 114 26.47 1.51 28.43
CA GLU A 114 26.72 0.08 28.30
C GLU A 114 25.53 -0.70 27.74
N ALA A 115 24.34 -0.10 27.72
CA ALA A 115 23.18 -0.63 27.02
C ALA A 115 22.33 0.49 26.40
N ALA A 116 21.50 0.09 25.43
CA ALA A 116 20.48 0.92 24.81
C ALA A 116 19.13 0.22 24.91
N ALA A 117 18.13 0.92 25.45
CA ALA A 117 16.73 0.53 25.31
C ALA A 117 16.23 0.92 23.91
N SER A 118 15.38 0.08 23.32
CA SER A 118 14.76 0.34 22.01
C SER A 118 13.39 -0.33 21.96
N ARG A 119 12.47 0.23 21.17
CA ARG A 119 11.29 -0.52 20.73
C ARG A 119 11.73 -1.50 19.66
N GLN A 120 10.99 -2.60 19.56
CA GLN A 120 11.16 -3.58 18.51
C GLN A 120 9.79 -3.97 17.97
N VAL A 121 9.69 -4.13 16.66
CA VAL A 121 8.59 -4.85 16.03
C VAL A 121 9.16 -6.06 15.29
N TYR A 122 8.31 -7.06 15.03
CA TYR A 122 8.75 -8.13 14.16
C TYR A 122 9.11 -7.55 12.78
N SER A 123 10.29 -7.92 12.29
CA SER A 123 10.82 -7.55 10.98
C SER A 123 11.67 -8.71 10.49
N ALA A 124 11.78 -8.87 9.18
CA ALA A 124 12.51 -9.98 8.60
C ALA A 124 14.00 -9.93 8.99
N PRO A 125 14.73 -11.07 8.96
CA PRO A 125 16.11 -11.14 9.45
C PRO A 125 17.05 -10.11 8.84
N ARG A 126 16.84 -9.76 7.57
CA ARG A 126 17.70 -8.85 6.80
C ARG A 126 17.11 -7.45 6.57
N ASP A 127 15.95 -7.17 7.15
CA ASP A 127 15.37 -5.82 7.11
C ASP A 127 16.26 -4.84 7.89
N LEU A 128 16.38 -3.61 7.38
CA LEU A 128 17.06 -2.50 8.02
C LEU A 128 16.09 -1.61 8.83
N VAL A 129 14.96 -2.17 9.23
CA VAL A 129 13.90 -1.49 9.97
C VAL A 129 13.40 -2.39 11.10
N GLY A 130 12.74 -1.78 12.09
CA GLY A 130 11.98 -2.49 13.11
C GLY A 130 12.62 -2.51 14.49
N ASP A 131 13.87 -2.07 14.62
CA ASP A 131 14.49 -1.70 15.90
C ASP A 131 15.64 -0.71 15.66
N GLY A 132 16.09 -0.05 16.71
CA GLY A 132 17.15 0.97 16.63
C GLY A 132 18.48 0.45 16.08
N ARG A 133 18.80 -0.85 16.20
CA ARG A 133 20.03 -1.42 15.64
C ARG A 133 19.95 -1.55 14.14
N LYS A 134 18.80 -2.02 13.64
CA LYS A 134 18.56 -2.20 12.20
C LYS A 134 18.51 -0.86 11.48
N GLU A 135 17.86 0.14 12.07
CA GLU A 135 17.86 1.50 11.55
C GLU A 135 19.26 2.14 11.59
N MET A 136 20.04 1.86 12.65
CA MET A 136 21.42 2.31 12.74
C MET A 136 22.36 1.59 11.75
N GLU A 137 22.09 0.34 11.37
CA GLU A 137 22.86 -0.40 10.35
C GLU A 137 22.89 0.33 9.01
N TYR A 138 21.78 0.98 8.62
CA TYR A 138 21.75 1.83 7.44
C TYR A 138 22.78 2.96 7.54
N ARG A 139 22.88 3.62 8.70
CA ARG A 139 23.75 4.79 8.91
C ARG A 139 25.21 4.40 9.15
N ARG A 140 25.43 3.31 9.89
CA ARG A 140 26.73 2.78 10.31
C ARG A 140 26.73 1.26 10.08
N PRO A 141 27.12 0.80 8.88
CA PRO A 141 27.23 -0.62 8.58
C PRO A 141 28.14 -1.35 9.57
N GLY A 142 27.75 -2.55 9.99
CA GLY A 142 28.44 -3.32 11.02
C GLY A 142 27.82 -3.20 12.42
N THR A 143 26.90 -2.27 12.64
CA THR A 143 26.18 -2.11 13.91
C THR A 143 25.50 -3.40 14.37
N LEU A 144 24.85 -4.15 13.47
CA LEU A 144 24.22 -5.43 13.82
C LEU A 144 25.22 -6.50 14.24
N ARG A 145 26.46 -6.46 13.75
CA ARG A 145 27.54 -7.38 14.14
C ARG A 145 28.15 -7.00 15.49
N GLU A 146 28.24 -5.70 15.75
CA GLU A 146 28.80 -5.14 17.00
C GLU A 146 27.81 -5.13 18.15
N THR A 147 26.53 -5.46 17.91
CA THR A 147 25.48 -5.41 18.94
C THR A 147 24.70 -6.71 19.06
N ARG A 148 24.17 -6.97 20.25
CA ARG A 148 23.28 -8.09 20.55
C ARG A 148 22.06 -7.61 21.35
N ILE A 149 20.96 -8.33 21.25
CA ILE A 149 19.82 -8.16 22.16
C ILE A 149 20.06 -9.08 23.34
N VAL A 150 20.10 -8.54 24.55
CA VAL A 150 20.26 -9.31 25.80
C VAL A 150 18.93 -9.53 26.52
N HIS A 151 17.89 -8.81 26.10
CA HIS A 151 16.53 -8.98 26.58
C HIS A 151 15.52 -8.50 25.54
N THR A 152 14.43 -9.26 25.39
CA THR A 152 13.21 -8.87 24.71
C THR A 152 12.05 -9.16 25.67
N SER A 153 11.09 -8.25 25.77
CA SER A 153 9.88 -8.51 26.56
C SER A 153 9.17 -9.78 26.07
N GLU A 154 8.63 -10.58 26.98
CA GLU A 154 8.04 -11.88 26.62
C GLU A 154 6.80 -11.72 25.73
N GLN A 155 6.00 -10.68 26.00
CA GLN A 155 4.80 -10.35 25.24
C GLN A 155 4.94 -8.96 24.63
N PRO A 156 4.41 -8.74 23.42
CA PRO A 156 4.34 -7.39 22.90
C PRO A 156 3.24 -6.61 23.62
N LYS A 157 3.40 -5.29 23.63
CA LYS A 157 2.40 -4.34 24.06
C LYS A 157 1.78 -3.69 22.82
N PRO A 158 0.45 -3.56 22.77
CA PRO A 158 -0.20 -2.81 21.72
C PRO A 158 0.10 -1.31 21.89
N GLU A 159 0.50 -0.66 20.80
CA GLU A 159 0.63 0.78 20.68
C GLU A 159 -0.31 1.27 19.58
N LEU A 160 -1.00 2.39 19.81
CA LEU A 160 -1.89 2.98 18.84
C LEU A 160 -1.09 3.81 17.83
N SER A 161 -1.42 3.67 16.55
CA SER A 161 -0.78 4.42 15.47
C SER A 161 -1.80 4.93 14.47
N ASN A 162 -1.75 6.24 14.21
CA ASN A 162 -2.55 6.93 13.21
C ASN A 162 -1.80 7.16 11.89
N VAL A 163 -0.61 6.57 11.74
CA VAL A 163 0.22 6.66 10.54
C VAL A 163 0.65 5.28 10.05
N TYR A 164 1.01 5.22 8.78
CA TYR A 164 1.73 4.10 8.16
C TYR A 164 2.85 4.68 7.28
N TYR A 165 3.58 3.85 6.55
CA TYR A 165 4.73 4.27 5.77
C TYR A 165 4.71 3.64 4.38
N GLY A 166 5.47 4.22 3.46
CA GLY A 166 6.04 3.48 2.34
C GLY A 166 7.33 2.81 2.76
N CYS A 167 7.76 1.82 2.00
CA CYS A 167 9.07 1.21 2.14
C CYS A 167 9.72 0.96 0.78
N VAL A 168 11.05 1.02 0.78
CA VAL A 168 11.89 0.60 -0.34
C VAL A 168 12.46 -0.77 -0.02
N MET A 169 12.32 -1.69 -0.97
CA MET A 169 12.78 -3.07 -0.87
C MET A 169 13.84 -3.37 -1.92
N ALA A 170 14.71 -4.33 -1.60
CA ALA A 170 15.68 -4.89 -2.52
C ALA A 170 15.90 -6.37 -2.21
N ARG A 171 16.52 -7.11 -3.15
CA ARG A 171 16.99 -8.45 -2.82
C ARG A 171 18.15 -8.37 -1.84
N SER A 172 18.18 -9.29 -0.89
CA SER A 172 19.21 -9.36 0.13
C SER A 172 20.60 -9.73 -0.40
N ASP A 173 20.70 -10.28 -1.61
CA ASP A 173 21.94 -10.67 -2.29
C ASP A 173 22.33 -9.73 -3.45
N SER A 174 21.57 -8.65 -3.69
CA SER A 174 21.78 -7.73 -4.81
C SER A 174 22.98 -6.79 -4.67
N GLY A 175 23.55 -6.69 -3.46
CA GLY A 175 24.51 -5.64 -3.12
C GLY A 175 23.90 -4.27 -2.82
N VAL A 176 22.58 -4.08 -3.03
CA VAL A 176 21.84 -2.85 -2.67
C VAL A 176 21.57 -2.84 -1.17
N ASN A 177 22.34 -2.07 -0.41
CA ASN A 177 22.21 -1.96 1.05
C ASN A 177 21.63 -0.61 1.48
N ARG A 178 21.68 0.40 0.62
CA ARG A 178 21.22 1.77 0.92
C ARG A 178 20.48 2.35 -0.26
N LEU A 179 19.78 3.47 -0.05
CA LEU A 179 19.05 4.13 -1.14
C LEU A 179 20.01 4.59 -2.25
N GLU A 180 21.22 5.02 -1.89
CA GLU A 180 22.20 5.54 -2.85
C GLU A 180 22.70 4.47 -3.84
N ASP A 181 22.66 3.19 -3.46
CA ASP A 181 23.03 2.05 -4.31
C ASP A 181 22.03 1.83 -5.47
N LEU A 182 20.85 2.46 -5.41
CA LEU A 182 19.83 2.39 -6.47
C LEU A 182 20.07 3.42 -7.59
N ASN A 183 21.12 4.25 -7.50
CA ASN A 183 21.46 5.21 -8.55
C ASN A 183 21.72 4.51 -9.89
N GLY A 184 20.96 4.90 -10.92
CA GLY A 184 20.98 4.32 -12.25
C GLY A 184 20.41 2.91 -12.35
N GLN A 185 19.92 2.32 -11.25
CA GLN A 185 19.41 0.96 -11.21
C GLN A 185 17.94 0.87 -11.63
N SER A 186 17.49 -0.33 -12.00
CA SER A 186 16.09 -0.59 -12.33
C SER A 186 15.21 -0.63 -11.08
N PHE A 187 14.00 -0.08 -11.17
CA PHE A 187 13.10 0.06 -10.02
C PHE A 187 11.63 -0.15 -10.39
N ALA A 188 10.88 -0.85 -9.52
CA ALA A 188 9.43 -1.04 -9.69
C ALA A 188 8.63 -0.22 -8.68
N PHE A 189 7.68 0.58 -9.18
CA PHE A 189 6.62 1.19 -8.37
C PHE A 189 5.36 0.35 -8.42
N SER A 190 4.46 0.49 -7.45
CA SER A 190 3.22 -0.31 -7.46
C SER A 190 2.25 0.18 -8.55
N ASP A 191 1.80 1.43 -8.43
CA ASP A 191 0.79 2.05 -9.29
C ASP A 191 1.01 3.57 -9.31
N GLU A 192 0.59 4.25 -10.37
CA GLU A 192 0.84 5.68 -10.56
C GLU A 192 0.22 6.56 -9.47
N THR A 193 -0.98 6.19 -9.01
CA THR A 193 -1.67 6.93 -7.94
C THR A 193 -1.37 6.39 -6.54
N SER A 194 -0.41 5.47 -6.39
CA SER A 194 -0.09 4.85 -5.10
C SER A 194 0.63 5.83 -4.19
N THR A 195 0.04 6.12 -3.04
CA THR A 195 0.63 7.02 -2.03
C THR A 195 1.97 6.49 -1.54
N SER A 196 2.01 5.25 -1.03
CA SER A 196 3.20 4.64 -0.44
C SER A 196 4.12 3.99 -1.49
N GLY A 197 3.54 3.31 -2.47
CA GLY A 197 4.25 2.54 -3.49
C GLY A 197 4.78 3.37 -4.66
N HIS A 198 4.54 4.69 -4.66
CA HIS A 198 5.04 5.59 -5.69
C HIS A 198 5.33 7.00 -5.18
N ILE A 199 4.33 7.72 -4.67
CA ILE A 199 4.47 9.17 -4.39
C ILE A 199 5.48 9.44 -3.27
N PHE A 200 5.29 8.85 -2.09
CA PHE A 200 6.19 9.03 -0.96
C PHE A 200 7.54 8.34 -1.18
N ALA A 201 7.55 7.20 -1.88
CA ALA A 201 8.79 6.53 -2.25
C ALA A 201 9.65 7.40 -3.19
N ARG A 202 9.03 8.07 -4.17
CA ARG A 202 9.74 9.00 -5.06
C ARG A 202 10.20 10.26 -4.34
N ALA A 203 9.40 10.78 -3.40
CA ALA A 203 9.84 11.88 -2.53
C ALA A 203 11.11 11.50 -1.74
N LEU A 204 11.10 10.31 -1.12
CA LEU A 204 12.25 9.77 -0.39
C LEU A 204 13.48 9.66 -1.29
N LEU A 205 13.36 9.00 -2.44
CA LEU A 205 14.46 8.81 -3.39
C LEU A 205 15.03 10.15 -3.88
N ASN A 206 14.16 11.11 -4.22
CA ASN A 206 14.57 12.44 -4.68
C ASN A 206 15.35 13.19 -3.59
N ARG A 207 14.88 13.17 -2.34
CA ARG A 207 15.58 13.82 -1.21
C ARG A 207 16.91 13.14 -0.88
N SER A 208 17.02 11.83 -1.13
CA SER A 208 18.28 11.09 -1.05
C SER A 208 19.21 11.33 -2.25
N GLY A 209 18.82 12.17 -3.22
CA GLY A 209 19.61 12.44 -4.42
C GLY A 209 19.72 11.24 -5.37
N VAL A 210 18.80 10.29 -5.26
CA VAL A 210 18.80 9.07 -6.06
C VAL A 210 18.09 9.30 -7.39
N THR A 211 18.82 9.13 -8.49
CA THR A 211 18.26 9.13 -9.84
C THR A 211 18.19 7.69 -10.34
N LEU A 212 16.98 7.14 -10.43
CA LEU A 212 16.75 5.78 -10.90
C LEU A 212 17.04 5.66 -12.40
N GLY A 213 17.38 4.46 -12.85
CA GLY A 213 17.50 4.11 -14.27
C GLY A 213 16.13 3.78 -14.86
N HIS A 214 15.97 2.56 -15.38
CA HIS A 214 14.68 2.12 -15.92
C HIS A 214 13.65 1.92 -14.79
N THR A 215 12.47 2.55 -14.92
CA THR A 215 11.38 2.40 -13.95
C THR A 215 10.09 1.97 -14.63
N PHE A 216 9.25 1.20 -13.93
CA PHE A 216 7.91 0.83 -14.41
C PHE A 216 6.93 0.66 -13.24
N PHE A 217 5.64 0.63 -13.57
CA PHE A 217 4.56 0.30 -12.63
C PHE A 217 4.22 -1.19 -12.75
N ALA A 218 4.31 -1.92 -11.65
CA ALA A 218 4.08 -3.36 -11.63
C ALA A 218 2.59 -3.76 -11.57
N GLY A 219 1.69 -2.78 -11.40
CA GLY A 219 0.24 -3.03 -11.27
C GLY A 219 -0.10 -3.66 -9.91
N GLY A 220 0.36 -3.03 -8.83
CA GLY A 220 0.05 -3.43 -7.46
C GLY A 220 1.24 -3.92 -6.63
N HIS A 221 1.09 -3.82 -5.31
CA HIS A 221 2.16 -4.11 -4.35
C HIS A 221 2.71 -5.55 -4.40
N PRO A 222 1.90 -6.62 -4.54
CA PRO A 222 2.43 -7.98 -4.63
C PRO A 222 3.35 -8.17 -5.84
N ASN A 223 3.05 -7.51 -6.97
CA ASN A 223 3.85 -7.60 -8.19
C ASN A 223 5.20 -6.91 -8.03
N VAL A 224 5.28 -5.82 -7.26
CA VAL A 224 6.57 -5.19 -6.89
C VAL A 224 7.42 -6.17 -6.08
N VAL A 225 6.83 -6.82 -5.08
CA VAL A 225 7.56 -7.82 -4.26
C VAL A 225 8.08 -8.95 -5.15
N GLN A 226 7.27 -9.47 -6.08
CA GLN A 226 7.71 -10.51 -7.02
C GLN A 226 8.77 -9.99 -8.00
N ALA A 227 8.65 -8.78 -8.53
CA ALA A 227 9.66 -8.22 -9.45
C ALA A 227 11.03 -8.07 -8.79
N VAL A 228 11.06 -7.61 -7.53
CA VAL A 228 12.27 -7.57 -6.71
C VAL A 228 12.76 -8.99 -6.46
N ARG A 229 11.90 -9.88 -5.98
CA ARG A 229 12.25 -11.27 -5.70
C ARG A 229 12.82 -11.99 -6.92
N ASP A 230 12.27 -11.79 -8.11
CA ASP A 230 12.75 -12.43 -9.35
C ASP A 230 14.05 -11.82 -9.88
N GLY A 231 14.53 -10.71 -9.29
CA GLY A 231 15.70 -9.97 -9.76
C GLY A 231 15.44 -9.20 -11.07
N LYS A 232 14.16 -9.00 -11.45
CA LYS A 232 13.79 -8.19 -12.62
C LYS A 232 14.10 -6.70 -12.41
N VAL A 233 14.08 -6.27 -11.15
CA VAL A 233 14.49 -4.93 -10.71
C VAL A 233 15.45 -4.99 -9.54
N ALA A 234 16.33 -4.00 -9.42
CA ALA A 234 17.24 -3.89 -8.30
C ALA A 234 16.51 -3.48 -6.99
N GLY A 235 15.45 -2.69 -7.12
CA GLY A 235 14.62 -2.29 -5.99
C GLY A 235 13.15 -2.05 -6.34
N GLY A 236 12.32 -1.87 -5.33
CA GLY A 236 10.91 -1.55 -5.53
C GLY A 236 10.28 -0.90 -4.31
N ALA A 237 9.16 -0.19 -4.53
CA ALA A 237 8.46 0.55 -3.49
C ALA A 237 7.07 -0.03 -3.17
N THR A 238 6.78 -0.23 -1.88
CA THR A 238 5.48 -0.73 -1.41
C THR A 238 5.03 -0.04 -0.11
N PHE A 239 3.92 -0.47 0.48
CA PHE A 239 3.50 0.00 1.81
C PHE A 239 4.22 -0.76 2.93
N TYR A 240 4.33 -0.11 4.09
CA TYR A 240 4.76 -0.69 5.34
C TYR A 240 3.87 -0.18 6.47
N SER A 241 3.32 -1.10 7.24
CA SER A 241 2.79 -0.85 8.57
C SER A 241 3.53 -1.77 9.53
N PRO A 242 3.92 -1.30 10.72
CA PRO A 242 4.38 -2.20 11.75
C PRO A 242 3.35 -3.33 11.99
N PRO A 243 3.81 -4.58 12.21
CA PRO A 243 2.91 -5.72 12.37
C PRO A 243 2.08 -5.61 13.65
N SER A 244 0.91 -6.25 13.60
CA SER A 244 -0.06 -6.33 14.69
C SER A 244 -0.32 -7.79 15.08
N ALA A 245 -1.17 -7.99 16.09
CA ALA A 245 -1.59 -9.32 16.53
C ALA A 245 -2.22 -10.14 15.41
N ALA A 246 -2.86 -9.48 14.43
CA ALA A 246 -3.42 -10.14 13.26
C ALA A 246 -2.35 -10.78 12.37
N ASN A 247 -1.21 -10.10 12.15
CA ASN A 247 -0.12 -10.64 11.34
C ASN A 247 0.49 -11.90 11.99
N ARG A 248 0.55 -11.93 13.32
CA ARG A 248 0.99 -13.11 14.08
C ARG A 248 -0.03 -14.25 13.98
N LYS A 249 -1.31 -13.96 14.16
CA LYS A 249 -2.41 -14.94 14.03
C LYS A 249 -2.46 -15.57 12.63
N ASP A 250 -2.27 -14.78 11.59
CA ASP A 250 -2.27 -15.22 10.19
C ASP A 250 -0.95 -15.94 9.79
N GLY A 251 0.06 -15.94 10.66
CA GLY A 251 1.38 -16.49 10.38
C GLY A 251 2.13 -15.76 9.26
N THR A 252 1.77 -14.50 8.99
CA THR A 252 2.44 -13.64 8.00
C THR A 252 3.60 -12.86 8.62
N LEU A 253 3.51 -12.57 9.92
CA LEU A 253 4.51 -11.94 10.78
C LEU A 253 4.92 -10.50 10.44
N VAL A 254 4.88 -10.09 9.18
CA VAL A 254 5.20 -8.74 8.70
C VAL A 254 3.93 -7.96 8.30
N GLY A 255 3.99 -6.62 8.39
CA GLY A 255 2.90 -5.71 8.03
C GLY A 255 3.14 -4.90 6.75
N ASP A 256 3.96 -5.41 5.84
CA ASP A 256 4.28 -4.84 4.53
C ASP A 256 3.80 -5.71 3.37
N ALA A 257 3.97 -5.26 2.14
CA ALA A 257 3.46 -5.97 0.96
C ALA A 257 3.90 -7.44 0.82
N ARG A 258 5.01 -7.88 1.44
CA ARG A 258 5.38 -9.30 1.46
C ARG A 258 4.29 -10.16 2.09
N PHE A 259 3.54 -9.64 3.07
CA PHE A 259 2.45 -10.40 3.71
C PHE A 259 1.40 -10.87 2.69
N LEU A 260 1.10 -10.07 1.65
CA LEU A 260 0.13 -10.41 0.61
C LEU A 260 0.59 -11.61 -0.23
N VAL A 261 1.90 -11.77 -0.39
CA VAL A 261 2.51 -12.94 -1.04
C VAL A 261 2.54 -14.13 -0.09
N LEU A 262 2.94 -13.90 1.17
CA LEU A 262 3.06 -14.94 2.20
C LEU A 262 1.72 -15.64 2.49
N LYS A 263 0.58 -14.93 2.41
CA LYS A 263 -0.76 -15.51 2.60
C LYS A 263 -1.06 -16.66 1.63
N ASN A 264 -0.45 -16.65 0.44
CA ASN A 264 -0.65 -17.66 -0.58
C ASN A 264 0.43 -18.77 -0.55
N MET A 265 1.38 -18.71 0.39
CA MET A 265 2.44 -19.72 0.54
C MET A 265 2.02 -20.81 1.52
N ALA A 266 2.27 -22.07 1.13
CA ALA A 266 1.80 -23.26 1.83
C ALA A 266 2.65 -23.58 3.08
N THR A 267 3.95 -23.35 3.03
CA THR A 267 4.87 -23.78 4.10
C THR A 267 5.53 -22.61 4.82
N ALA A 268 5.84 -22.81 6.10
CA ALA A 268 6.61 -21.84 6.89
C ALA A 268 8.03 -21.64 6.33
N GLU A 269 8.61 -22.67 5.71
CA GLU A 269 9.94 -22.61 5.10
C GLU A 269 9.96 -21.70 3.87
N GLU A 270 8.97 -21.80 2.98
CA GLU A 270 8.82 -20.88 1.84
C GLU A 270 8.64 -19.43 2.29
N ARG A 271 7.83 -19.23 3.35
CA ARG A 271 7.62 -17.92 3.95
C ARG A 271 8.91 -17.33 4.50
N ALA A 272 9.66 -18.12 5.27
CA ALA A 272 10.95 -17.72 5.82
C ALA A 272 11.96 -17.40 4.71
N LYS A 273 11.97 -18.21 3.64
CA LYS A 273 12.83 -17.98 2.47
C LYS A 273 12.53 -16.66 1.78
N LEU A 274 11.25 -16.32 1.55
CA LEU A 274 10.88 -15.03 0.96
C LEU A 274 11.36 -13.86 1.83
N LEU A 275 11.18 -13.96 3.15
CA LEU A 275 11.61 -12.94 4.10
C LEU A 275 13.14 -12.80 4.20
N ASP A 276 13.90 -13.86 3.88
CA ASP A 276 15.35 -13.79 3.76
C ASP A 276 15.79 -13.22 2.40
N GLU A 277 15.09 -13.55 1.31
CA GLU A 277 15.40 -13.13 -0.07
C GLU A 277 15.11 -11.64 -0.31
N VAL A 278 13.99 -11.11 0.20
CA VAL A 278 13.53 -9.73 -0.03
C VAL A 278 13.50 -8.98 1.29
N ARG A 279 14.28 -7.90 1.37
CA ARG A 279 14.41 -7.06 2.57
C ARG A 279 13.93 -5.63 2.33
N ILE A 280 13.51 -4.98 3.41
CA ILE A 280 13.30 -3.54 3.46
C ILE A 280 14.63 -2.84 3.78
N ILE A 281 14.99 -1.85 2.99
CA ILE A 281 16.21 -1.05 3.19
C ILE A 281 15.93 0.35 3.76
N ALA A 282 14.73 0.90 3.56
CA ALA A 282 14.34 2.21 4.08
C ALA A 282 12.81 2.35 4.17
N LEU A 283 12.36 3.24 5.07
CA LEU A 283 10.97 3.71 5.14
C LEU A 283 10.88 5.15 4.64
N THR A 284 9.71 5.55 4.15
CA THR A 284 9.39 6.95 3.84
C THR A 284 9.09 7.72 5.12
N ASP A 285 8.77 9.01 4.99
CA ASP A 285 8.13 9.76 6.07
C ASP A 285 6.78 9.12 6.45
N PRO A 286 6.26 9.40 7.66
CA PRO A 286 4.93 8.99 8.06
C PRO A 286 3.85 9.45 7.07
N ILE A 287 2.90 8.57 6.79
CA ILE A 287 1.74 8.80 5.96
C ILE A 287 0.51 8.71 6.88
N PRO A 288 -0.34 9.75 6.96
CA PRO A 288 -1.60 9.70 7.68
C PRO A 288 -2.43 8.49 7.24
N ASN A 289 -2.98 7.74 8.19
CA ASN A 289 -3.95 6.68 7.91
C ASN A 289 -5.22 7.25 7.27
N ASP A 290 -6.06 6.35 6.77
CA ASP A 290 -7.35 6.65 6.18
C ASP A 290 -8.20 7.55 7.10
N VAL A 291 -9.04 8.37 6.48
CA VAL A 291 -9.81 9.41 7.13
C VAL A 291 -11.29 9.26 6.82
N CYS A 292 -12.10 9.35 7.86
CA CYS A 292 -13.52 9.64 7.77
C CYS A 292 -13.70 11.14 7.61
N CYS A 293 -14.11 11.55 6.42
CA CYS A 293 -14.41 12.92 6.09
C CYS A 293 -15.89 13.09 5.77
N VAL A 294 -16.35 14.33 5.85
CA VAL A 294 -17.70 14.71 5.46
C VAL A 294 -17.66 15.73 4.33
N ARG A 295 -18.71 15.78 3.52
CA ARG A 295 -18.84 16.83 2.52
C ARG A 295 -18.93 18.22 3.18
N ARG A 296 -18.58 19.25 2.42
CA ARG A 296 -18.69 20.65 2.85
C ARG A 296 -20.09 20.97 3.38
N GLY A 297 -20.13 21.64 4.54
CA GLY A 297 -21.39 22.10 5.13
C GLY A 297 -22.31 20.97 5.62
N PHE A 298 -21.76 19.78 5.86
CA PHE A 298 -22.51 18.70 6.51
C PHE A 298 -22.95 19.09 7.92
N SER A 299 -24.16 18.68 8.33
CA SER A 299 -24.77 19.12 9.58
C SER A 299 -23.97 18.66 10.80
N LYS A 300 -23.50 19.63 11.61
CA LYS A 300 -22.75 19.36 12.84
C LYS A 300 -23.55 18.50 13.82
N SER A 301 -24.85 18.76 13.99
CA SER A 301 -25.69 17.99 14.91
C SER A 301 -25.96 16.55 14.43
N VAL A 302 -25.93 16.32 13.11
CA VAL A 302 -25.98 14.96 12.54
C VAL A 302 -24.64 14.26 12.77
N TRP A 303 -23.52 14.94 12.51
CA TRP A 303 -22.18 14.41 12.76
C TRP A 303 -21.99 14.00 14.22
N GLU A 304 -22.33 14.86 15.18
CA GLU A 304 -22.20 14.55 16.61
C GLU A 304 -23.01 13.31 17.04
N ARG A 305 -24.16 13.06 16.39
CA ARG A 305 -24.94 11.83 16.63
C ARG A 305 -24.28 10.61 15.99
N PHE A 306 -23.71 10.75 14.80
CA PHE A 306 -22.95 9.71 14.12
C PHE A 306 -21.70 9.33 14.92
N GLU A 307 -20.90 10.32 15.31
CA GLU A 307 -19.68 10.16 16.12
C GLU A 307 -19.95 9.39 17.41
N ARG A 308 -20.94 9.82 18.21
CA ARG A 308 -21.33 9.09 19.43
C ARG A 308 -21.79 7.66 19.15
N SER A 309 -22.38 7.40 17.99
CA SER A 309 -22.82 6.06 17.61
C SER A 309 -21.66 5.19 17.15
N MET A 310 -20.67 5.77 16.46
CA MET A 310 -19.40 5.12 16.14
C MET A 310 -18.60 4.79 17.41
N GLU A 311 -18.54 5.68 18.40
CA GLU A 311 -17.91 5.42 19.69
C GLU A 311 -18.53 4.20 20.39
N ARG A 312 -19.87 4.19 20.54
CA ARG A 312 -20.59 3.02 21.11
C ARG A 312 -20.42 1.74 20.28
N PHE A 313 -20.32 1.87 18.95
CA PHE A 313 -20.07 0.74 18.06
C PHE A 313 -18.68 0.13 18.33
N LEU A 314 -17.65 0.96 18.45
CA LEU A 314 -16.27 0.55 18.74
C LEU A 314 -16.05 0.04 20.17
N GLU A 315 -16.98 0.30 21.11
CA GLU A 315 -16.97 -0.33 22.43
C GLU A 315 -17.36 -1.82 22.37
N THR A 316 -18.06 -2.25 21.32
CA THR A 316 -18.52 -3.64 21.18
C THR A 316 -17.47 -4.53 20.49
N PRO A 317 -17.38 -5.83 20.81
CA PRO A 317 -16.53 -6.78 20.09
C PRO A 317 -16.86 -6.85 18.58
N ASP A 318 -18.15 -6.93 18.24
CA ASP A 318 -18.61 -7.03 16.85
C ASP A 318 -18.28 -5.77 16.07
N GLY A 319 -18.48 -4.58 16.68
CA GLY A 319 -18.17 -3.33 16.02
C GLY A 319 -16.67 -3.12 15.81
N ARG A 320 -15.82 -3.54 16.76
CA ARG A 320 -14.36 -3.57 16.54
C ARG A 320 -13.96 -4.53 15.44
N SER A 321 -14.56 -5.72 15.38
CA SER A 321 -14.28 -6.69 14.30
C SER A 321 -14.67 -6.12 12.95
N ALA A 322 -15.88 -5.58 12.81
CA ALA A 322 -16.36 -5.01 11.56
C ALA A 322 -15.56 -3.77 11.13
N TYR A 323 -15.13 -2.93 12.09
CA TYR A 323 -14.27 -1.79 11.79
C TYR A 323 -12.86 -2.22 11.37
N TYR A 324 -12.32 -3.27 12.00
CA TYR A 324 -11.05 -3.87 11.59
C TYR A 324 -11.15 -4.45 10.18
N ASP A 325 -12.22 -5.17 9.86
CA ASP A 325 -12.43 -5.73 8.51
C ASP A 325 -12.59 -4.64 7.45
N LEU A 326 -13.15 -3.48 7.82
CA LEU A 326 -13.39 -2.36 6.90
C LEU A 326 -12.12 -1.54 6.61
N VAL A 327 -11.36 -1.16 7.66
CA VAL A 327 -10.25 -0.19 7.54
C VAL A 327 -8.95 -0.62 8.24
N ALA A 328 -8.88 -1.87 8.71
CA ALA A 328 -7.80 -2.39 9.56
C ALA A 328 -7.57 -1.57 10.85
N GLY A 329 -8.59 -0.84 11.28
CA GLY A 329 -8.55 0.04 12.45
C GLY A 329 -9.01 -0.66 13.72
N VAL A 330 -8.49 -0.21 14.86
CA VAL A 330 -8.94 -0.61 16.21
C VAL A 330 -9.61 0.55 16.95
N ALA A 331 -9.40 1.78 16.50
CA ALA A 331 -10.01 2.99 17.03
C ALA A 331 -10.14 4.06 15.94
N ALA A 332 -10.89 5.11 16.26
CA ALA A 332 -11.04 6.29 15.43
C ALA A 332 -10.77 7.52 16.29
N GLU A 333 -9.78 8.33 15.91
CA GLU A 333 -9.40 9.54 16.65
C GLU A 333 -9.83 10.80 15.89
N LYS A 334 -10.13 11.86 16.64
CA LYS A 334 -10.48 13.14 16.02
C LYS A 334 -9.29 13.71 15.28
N CYS A 335 -9.54 14.16 14.06
CA CYS A 335 -8.55 14.84 13.24
C CYS A 335 -9.16 16.07 12.57
N THR A 336 -8.27 16.90 12.04
CA THR A 336 -8.54 18.15 11.36
C THR A 336 -7.79 18.18 10.04
N ASP A 337 -8.05 19.20 9.23
CA ASP A 337 -7.37 19.35 7.96
C ASP A 337 -5.84 19.59 8.11
N ALA A 338 -5.44 20.19 9.23
CA ALA A 338 -4.04 20.49 9.54
C ALA A 338 -3.19 19.22 9.73
N ASP A 339 -3.79 18.10 10.14
CA ASP A 339 -3.10 16.82 10.29
C ASP A 339 -2.62 16.24 8.94
N PHE A 340 -3.00 16.86 7.81
CA PHE A 340 -2.60 16.49 6.45
C PHE A 340 -1.64 17.49 5.80
N ASP A 341 -1.14 18.49 6.53
CA ASP A 341 -0.26 19.53 5.97
C ASP A 341 1.14 19.01 5.61
N GLU A 342 1.72 18.15 6.45
CA GLU A 342 2.97 17.47 6.12
C GLU A 342 2.82 16.59 4.88
N PHE A 343 1.66 15.95 4.73
CA PHE A 343 1.33 15.16 3.55
C PHE A 343 1.29 16.02 2.29
N ARG A 344 0.64 17.20 2.33
CA ARG A 344 0.63 18.17 1.21
C ARG A 344 2.04 18.67 0.88
N THR A 345 2.87 18.88 1.89
CA THR A 345 4.26 19.28 1.73
C THR A 345 5.04 18.19 0.98
N ALA A 346 4.92 16.93 1.41
CA ALA A 346 5.55 15.79 0.76
C ALA A 346 5.09 15.62 -0.71
N LEU A 347 3.80 15.83 -1.03
CA LEU A 347 3.32 15.83 -2.42
C LEU A 347 4.02 16.88 -3.28
N THR A 348 4.18 18.08 -2.72
CA THR A 348 4.83 19.21 -3.41
C THR A 348 6.31 18.92 -3.66
N GLU A 349 7.02 18.39 -2.66
CA GLU A 349 8.43 17.98 -2.77
C GLU A 349 8.63 16.83 -3.78
N ALA A 350 7.69 15.91 -3.87
CA ALA A 350 7.72 14.81 -4.83
C ALA A 350 7.54 15.27 -6.29
N GLY A 351 7.24 16.56 -6.52
CA GLY A 351 6.84 17.08 -7.83
C GLY A 351 5.49 16.54 -8.29
N VAL A 352 4.70 15.97 -7.36
CA VAL A 352 3.41 15.36 -7.65
C VAL A 352 2.33 16.43 -7.49
N SER A 353 1.88 16.96 -8.63
CA SER A 353 0.69 17.79 -8.66
C SER A 353 -0.54 16.88 -8.48
N ALA A 354 -1.15 16.94 -7.30
CA ALA A 354 -2.36 16.20 -6.99
C ALA A 354 -3.50 16.53 -7.98
N SER A 355 -3.56 17.78 -8.45
CA SER A 355 -4.49 18.21 -9.50
C SER A 355 -4.19 17.58 -10.86
N ARG A 356 -2.92 17.51 -11.29
CA ARG A 356 -2.55 16.83 -12.55
C ARG A 356 -2.78 15.33 -12.51
N LEU A 357 -2.56 14.66 -11.38
CA LEU A 357 -2.88 13.24 -11.24
C LEU A 357 -4.38 12.97 -11.38
N LEU A 358 -5.23 13.89 -10.93
CA LEU A 358 -6.66 13.80 -11.19
C LEU A 358 -7.02 14.17 -12.62
N GLU A 359 -6.42 15.21 -13.21
CA GLU A 359 -6.62 15.53 -14.62
C GLU A 359 -6.21 14.35 -15.51
N ALA A 360 -5.12 13.65 -15.19
CA ALA A 360 -4.70 12.42 -15.86
C ALA A 360 -5.60 11.22 -15.55
N ALA A 361 -6.16 11.10 -14.34
CA ALA A 361 -7.14 10.06 -14.01
C ALA A 361 -8.55 10.35 -14.59
N GLU A 362 -8.83 11.61 -14.92
CA GLU A 362 -10.02 12.08 -15.64
C GLU A 362 -9.81 12.02 -17.16
N GLU A 363 -8.58 12.23 -17.63
CA GLU A 363 -8.13 12.06 -19.01
C GLU A 363 -7.86 10.58 -19.30
N LYS A 364 -8.89 9.97 -19.88
CA LYS A 364 -8.89 8.70 -20.63
C LYS A 364 -9.21 7.47 -19.79
N ASN A 365 -10.42 6.95 -19.98
CA ASN A 365 -10.70 5.53 -19.78
C ASN A 365 -11.34 4.97 -21.04
N VAL A 366 -10.59 4.13 -21.75
CA VAL A 366 -11.18 3.19 -22.72
C VAL A 366 -12.04 2.23 -21.92
N GLY A 367 -13.36 2.25 -22.13
CA GLY A 367 -14.28 1.29 -21.53
C GLY A 367 -14.26 -0.02 -22.31
N VAL A 368 -13.84 -1.12 -21.69
CA VAL A 368 -13.86 -2.46 -22.32
C VAL A 368 -15.14 -3.18 -21.93
N MET A 369 -15.89 -3.65 -22.93
CA MET A 369 -17.09 -4.45 -22.75
C MET A 369 -16.96 -5.75 -23.53
N GLY A 370 -17.14 -6.89 -22.86
CA GLY A 370 -17.16 -8.20 -23.49
C GLY A 370 -18.59 -8.61 -23.86
N VAL A 371 -18.81 -9.04 -25.09
CA VAL A 371 -20.07 -9.66 -25.55
C VAL A 371 -19.73 -11.07 -26.04
N CYS A 372 -20.18 -12.09 -25.31
CA CYS A 372 -20.04 -13.49 -25.74
C CYS A 372 -21.39 -14.02 -26.26
N THR A 373 -21.37 -14.68 -27.42
CA THR A 373 -22.54 -15.35 -28.02
C THR A 373 -22.19 -16.81 -28.27
N ASP A 374 -22.35 -17.66 -27.26
CA ASP A 374 -22.36 -19.11 -27.46
C ASP A 374 -23.75 -19.67 -27.14
N PRO A 375 -24.36 -20.48 -28.03
CA PRO A 375 -25.52 -21.26 -27.65
C PRO A 375 -25.08 -22.38 -26.70
N LEU A 376 -25.60 -22.40 -25.47
CA LEU A 376 -25.49 -23.58 -24.59
C LEU A 376 -26.17 -24.77 -25.27
N LEU A 377 -25.41 -25.84 -25.50
CA LEU A 377 -25.95 -27.10 -26.02
C LEU A 377 -26.85 -27.80 -24.97
N PRO A 378 -27.82 -28.64 -25.39
CA PRO A 378 -28.82 -29.25 -24.50
C PRO A 378 -28.23 -29.91 -23.25
N PRO A 379 -28.94 -29.94 -22.09
CA PRO A 379 -30.40 -29.86 -21.95
C PRO A 379 -30.96 -28.50 -21.49
N TYR A 380 -30.14 -27.46 -21.30
CA TYR A 380 -30.64 -26.17 -20.81
C TYR A 380 -31.09 -25.26 -21.97
N ARG A 381 -32.39 -24.91 -22.00
CA ARG A 381 -32.94 -23.88 -22.89
C ARG A 381 -33.17 -22.60 -22.10
N PHE A 382 -32.28 -21.62 -22.23
CA PHE A 382 -32.57 -20.23 -21.92
C PHE A 382 -32.77 -19.47 -23.24
N PHE A 383 -33.67 -18.48 -23.25
CA PHE A 383 -33.73 -17.54 -24.36
C PHE A 383 -32.42 -16.74 -24.36
N PRO A 384 -31.61 -16.77 -25.44
CA PRO A 384 -30.41 -15.96 -25.49
C PRO A 384 -30.82 -14.49 -25.47
N VAL A 385 -30.33 -13.74 -24.48
CA VAL A 385 -30.47 -12.27 -24.45
C VAL A 385 -29.61 -11.61 -25.54
N THR A 386 -28.81 -12.41 -26.26
CA THR A 386 -27.93 -12.01 -27.36
C THR A 386 -28.32 -12.76 -28.64
N THR A 387 -28.92 -12.06 -29.60
CA THR A 387 -29.15 -12.58 -30.96
C THR A 387 -28.04 -12.06 -31.89
N TYR A 388 -28.02 -12.46 -33.17
CA TYR A 388 -27.11 -11.86 -34.17
C TYR A 388 -27.19 -10.31 -34.22
N VAL A 389 -28.32 -9.74 -33.82
CA VAL A 389 -28.57 -8.29 -33.75
C VAL A 389 -27.80 -7.63 -32.60
N SER A 390 -27.36 -8.37 -31.56
CA SER A 390 -26.63 -7.79 -30.43
C SER A 390 -25.18 -7.41 -30.76
N GLN A 391 -24.63 -7.88 -31.89
CA GLN A 391 -23.32 -7.44 -32.38
C GLN A 391 -23.41 -6.12 -33.17
N GLU A 392 -24.55 -5.84 -33.80
CA GLU A 392 -24.76 -4.69 -34.70
C GLU A 392 -25.30 -3.46 -33.95
N ILE A 393 -26.21 -3.65 -32.98
CA ILE A 393 -26.81 -2.54 -32.21
C ILE A 393 -25.75 -1.64 -31.55
N PRO A 394 -24.69 -2.15 -30.90
CA PRO A 394 -23.67 -1.28 -30.31
C PRO A 394 -22.95 -0.41 -31.35
N LEU A 395 -22.75 -0.94 -32.57
CA LEU A 395 -22.16 -0.19 -33.69
C LEU A 395 -23.09 0.96 -34.12
N MET A 396 -24.37 0.64 -34.27
CA MET A 396 -25.40 1.56 -34.77
C MET A 396 -25.83 2.63 -33.77
N THR A 397 -25.53 2.44 -32.49
CA THR A 397 -25.80 3.44 -31.44
C THR A 397 -24.61 4.38 -31.20
N GLY A 398 -23.45 4.09 -31.82
CA GLY A 398 -22.20 4.79 -31.54
C GLY A 398 -21.63 4.49 -30.15
N ALA A 399 -22.10 3.42 -29.48
CA ALA A 399 -21.67 3.01 -28.15
C ALA A 399 -20.25 2.42 -28.14
N VAL A 400 -19.77 1.95 -29.30
CA VAL A 400 -18.44 1.35 -29.45
C VAL A 400 -17.63 2.06 -30.54
N ASP A 401 -16.33 2.18 -30.29
CA ASP A 401 -15.37 2.79 -31.22
C ASP A 401 -14.50 1.75 -31.93
N LEU A 402 -14.36 0.56 -31.34
CA LEU A 402 -13.63 -0.59 -31.87
C LEU A 402 -14.30 -1.89 -31.41
N ILE A 403 -14.35 -2.91 -32.27
CA ILE A 403 -14.76 -4.28 -31.91
C ILE A 403 -13.60 -5.25 -32.17
N VAL A 404 -13.36 -6.13 -31.20
CA VAL A 404 -12.50 -7.31 -31.35
C VAL A 404 -13.39 -8.52 -31.61
N ALA A 405 -13.18 -9.25 -32.70
CA ALA A 405 -14.03 -10.36 -33.11
C ALA A 405 -13.23 -11.66 -33.32
N GLY A 406 -13.73 -12.77 -32.76
CA GLY A 406 -13.23 -14.12 -33.04
C GLY A 406 -13.54 -14.58 -34.47
N SER A 407 -12.88 -15.61 -34.99
CA SER A 407 -13.23 -16.19 -36.32
C SER A 407 -14.47 -17.08 -36.30
N GLN A 408 -14.87 -17.58 -35.12
CA GLN A 408 -16.02 -18.47 -34.98
C GLN A 408 -17.28 -17.64 -34.67
N PHE A 409 -18.32 -17.83 -35.47
CA PHE A 409 -19.67 -17.25 -35.29
C PHE A 409 -19.78 -15.71 -35.43
N VAL A 410 -18.98 -15.10 -36.32
CA VAL A 410 -19.18 -13.69 -36.73
C VAL A 410 -20.32 -13.60 -37.75
N ASN A 411 -21.26 -12.68 -37.52
CA ASN A 411 -22.31 -12.39 -38.50
C ASN A 411 -21.70 -11.79 -39.78
N PRO A 412 -21.98 -12.33 -41.00
CA PRO A 412 -21.45 -11.78 -42.25
C PRO A 412 -21.72 -10.29 -42.47
N SER A 413 -22.83 -9.76 -41.95
CA SER A 413 -23.17 -8.34 -42.04
C SER A 413 -22.37 -7.44 -41.09
N LEU A 414 -21.68 -7.98 -40.09
CA LEU A 414 -20.93 -7.18 -39.10
C LEU A 414 -19.88 -6.30 -39.78
N ALA A 415 -19.15 -6.84 -40.75
CA ALA A 415 -18.14 -6.12 -41.50
C ALA A 415 -18.72 -5.01 -42.39
N GLU A 416 -19.95 -5.19 -42.87
CA GLU A 416 -20.67 -4.19 -43.68
C GLU A 416 -21.20 -3.06 -42.80
N VAL A 417 -21.90 -3.40 -41.70
CA VAL A 417 -22.41 -2.42 -40.73
C VAL A 417 -21.27 -1.63 -40.07
N ALA A 418 -20.17 -2.28 -39.70
CA ALA A 418 -19.01 -1.60 -39.15
C ALA A 418 -18.38 -0.62 -40.15
N ARG A 419 -18.40 -0.94 -41.46
CA ARG A 419 -17.90 -0.03 -42.50
C ARG A 419 -18.77 1.21 -42.62
N ASP A 420 -20.09 1.03 -42.65
CA ASP A 420 -21.05 2.14 -42.76
C ASP A 420 -20.98 3.07 -41.56
N TRP A 421 -20.80 2.50 -40.37
CA TRP A 421 -20.64 3.24 -39.12
C TRP A 421 -19.21 3.66 -38.83
N LYS A 422 -18.23 3.32 -39.68
CA LYS A 422 -16.79 3.60 -39.52
C LYS A 422 -16.16 3.06 -38.23
N VAL A 423 -16.59 1.88 -37.79
CA VAL A 423 -16.07 1.20 -36.59
C VAL A 423 -14.93 0.28 -36.99
N THR A 424 -13.81 0.34 -36.28
CA THR A 424 -12.68 -0.55 -36.51
C THR A 424 -13.02 -1.96 -36.03
N VAL A 425 -12.83 -2.98 -36.87
CA VAL A 425 -12.96 -4.39 -36.51
C VAL A 425 -11.59 -5.05 -36.50
N VAL A 426 -11.21 -5.63 -35.36
CA VAL A 426 -9.93 -6.31 -35.16
C VAL A 426 -10.19 -7.82 -35.05
N PRO A 427 -9.76 -8.64 -36.03
CA PRO A 427 -9.89 -10.09 -35.95
C PRO A 427 -8.88 -10.67 -34.94
N THR A 428 -9.28 -11.65 -34.14
CA THR A 428 -8.38 -12.33 -33.19
C THR A 428 -7.56 -13.44 -33.83
N ASP A 429 -7.71 -13.73 -35.12
CA ASP A 429 -6.99 -14.81 -35.82
C ASP A 429 -5.47 -14.66 -35.71
N GLY A 430 -4.96 -13.44 -35.55
CA GLY A 430 -3.54 -13.15 -35.33
C GLY A 430 -2.98 -13.59 -33.97
N LEU A 431 -3.82 -13.95 -32.99
CA LEU A 431 -3.37 -14.51 -31.69
C LEU A 431 -3.03 -16.00 -31.76
N THR A 432 -3.41 -16.71 -32.83
CA THR A 432 -3.41 -18.19 -32.84
C THR A 432 -2.05 -18.85 -33.11
N GLN A 433 -0.95 -18.11 -33.17
CA GLN A 433 0.40 -18.69 -33.38
C GLN A 433 1.50 -17.89 -32.66
N ASN A 434 1.91 -18.32 -31.45
CA ASN A 434 3.10 -17.81 -30.71
C ASN A 434 3.22 -16.27 -30.59
N ALA A 435 2.10 -15.54 -30.62
CA ALA A 435 2.09 -14.09 -30.45
C ALA A 435 2.06 -13.71 -28.96
N ASP A 436 2.76 -12.65 -28.59
CA ASP A 436 2.74 -12.05 -27.25
C ASP A 436 1.35 -11.43 -26.97
N PRO A 437 0.56 -12.00 -26.04
CA PRO A 437 -0.79 -11.51 -25.73
C PRO A 437 -0.79 -10.08 -25.20
N ASP A 438 0.25 -9.67 -24.48
CA ASP A 438 0.34 -8.33 -23.87
C ASP A 438 0.61 -7.28 -24.96
N ALA A 439 1.51 -7.58 -25.89
CA ALA A 439 1.76 -6.72 -27.05
C ALA A 439 0.53 -6.61 -27.96
N PHE A 440 -0.24 -7.69 -28.11
CA PHE A 440 -1.50 -7.67 -28.86
C PHE A 440 -2.56 -6.81 -28.15
N ALA A 441 -2.72 -6.97 -26.84
CA ALA A 441 -3.63 -6.15 -26.03
C ALA A 441 -3.25 -4.67 -26.08
N GLN A 442 -1.96 -4.34 -25.98
CA GLN A 442 -1.47 -2.97 -26.10
C GLN A 442 -1.83 -2.36 -27.47
N LYS A 443 -1.62 -3.12 -28.56
CA LYS A 443 -1.99 -2.68 -29.91
C LYS A 443 -3.50 -2.44 -30.06
N ILE A 444 -4.35 -3.25 -29.42
CA ILE A 444 -5.80 -3.02 -29.41
C ILE A 444 -6.11 -1.70 -28.70
N VAL A 445 -5.50 -1.43 -27.54
CA VAL A 445 -5.72 -0.19 -26.80
C VAL A 445 -5.29 1.03 -27.62
N GLU A 446 -4.14 0.97 -28.28
CA GLU A 446 -3.66 2.04 -29.17
C GLU A 446 -4.64 2.29 -30.33
N GLN A 447 -5.15 1.23 -30.97
CA GLN A 447 -6.14 1.34 -32.04
C GLN A 447 -7.50 1.85 -31.54
N ALA A 448 -7.90 1.51 -30.31
CA ALA A 448 -9.13 2.00 -29.71
C ALA A 448 -9.06 3.50 -29.46
N VAL A 449 -7.91 4.01 -28.99
CA VAL A 449 -7.67 5.46 -28.83
C VAL A 449 -7.74 6.18 -30.17
N GLN A 450 -7.08 5.64 -31.21
CA GLN A 450 -7.13 6.22 -32.56
C GLN A 450 -8.55 6.21 -33.15
N ALA A 451 -9.28 5.11 -32.96
CA ALA A 451 -10.65 4.99 -33.43
C ALA A 451 -11.58 5.99 -32.73
N PHE A 452 -11.44 6.16 -31.41
CA PHE A 452 -12.16 7.18 -30.65
C PHE A 452 -11.89 8.59 -31.19
N GLU A 453 -10.63 8.95 -31.42
CA GLU A 453 -10.26 10.26 -31.97
C GLU A 453 -10.83 10.48 -33.38
N MET A 454 -10.87 9.46 -34.23
CA MET A 454 -11.48 9.58 -35.56
C MET A 454 -13.01 9.70 -35.52
N ARG A 455 -13.64 9.12 -34.50
CA ARG A 455 -15.09 8.99 -34.37
C ARG A 455 -15.71 9.97 -33.38
N GLN A 456 -14.92 10.83 -32.74
CA GLN A 456 -15.37 11.78 -31.71
C GLN A 456 -16.50 12.72 -32.16
N ASN A 457 -16.64 12.94 -33.47
CA ASN A 457 -17.69 13.78 -34.07
C ASN A 457 -18.90 13.00 -34.58
N ILE A 458 -18.98 11.69 -34.35
CA ILE A 458 -20.14 10.85 -34.71
C ILE A 458 -21.21 10.99 -33.63
N THR A 459 -22.46 11.19 -34.04
CA THR A 459 -23.61 11.25 -33.12
C THR A 459 -23.83 9.90 -32.43
N ARG A 460 -23.93 9.92 -31.09
CA ARG A 460 -24.23 8.75 -30.26
C ARG A 460 -25.70 8.75 -29.88
N ASP A 461 -26.41 7.69 -30.24
CA ASP A 461 -27.82 7.49 -29.92
C ASP A 461 -27.95 6.19 -29.11
N ILE A 462 -27.57 6.27 -27.84
CA ILE A 462 -27.61 5.14 -26.91
C ILE A 462 -28.93 5.20 -26.14
N PRO A 463 -29.83 4.20 -26.30
CA PRO A 463 -31.09 4.21 -25.58
C PRO A 463 -30.89 4.26 -24.06
N MET A 464 -31.64 5.12 -23.37
CA MET A 464 -31.61 5.27 -21.91
C MET A 464 -32.42 4.16 -21.19
N VAL A 465 -32.31 2.93 -21.67
CA VAL A 465 -32.96 1.74 -21.08
C VAL A 465 -31.91 0.95 -20.33
N LYS A 466 -32.18 0.61 -19.07
CA LYS A 466 -31.28 -0.19 -18.22
C LYS A 466 -32.05 -1.38 -17.67
N GLU A 467 -31.49 -2.57 -17.84
CA GLU A 467 -32.03 -3.83 -17.32
C GLU A 467 -30.94 -4.56 -16.54
N SER A 468 -31.35 -5.29 -15.49
CA SER A 468 -30.43 -6.11 -14.70
C SER A 468 -30.19 -7.45 -15.41
N ALA A 469 -28.95 -7.73 -15.80
CA ALA A 469 -28.55 -9.02 -16.35
C ALA A 469 -27.81 -9.85 -15.29
N VAL A 470 -28.10 -11.15 -15.22
CA VAL A 470 -27.30 -12.11 -14.46
C VAL A 470 -26.25 -12.67 -15.41
N MET A 471 -24.99 -12.31 -15.18
CA MET A 471 -23.85 -12.80 -15.96
C MET A 471 -23.09 -13.84 -15.14
N GLY A 472 -22.81 -15.00 -15.73
CA GLY A 472 -22.00 -16.05 -15.12
C GLY A 472 -21.01 -16.59 -16.14
N TYR A 473 -19.83 -16.99 -15.67
CA TYR A 473 -18.88 -17.76 -16.46
C TYR A 473 -19.11 -19.24 -16.15
N SER A 474 -19.33 -20.08 -17.16
CA SER A 474 -19.14 -21.52 -16.99
C SER A 474 -17.64 -21.78 -17.01
N ALA A 475 -17.14 -22.45 -15.98
CA ALA A 475 -15.77 -22.98 -15.97
C ALA A 475 -15.58 -24.05 -17.04
#